data_AF-F5L5A0-F1
#
_entry.id   AF-F5L5A0-F1
#
_cell.length_a   1.000
_cell.length_b   1.000
_cell.length_c   1.000
_cell.angle_alpha   90.00
_cell.angle_beta   90.00
_cell.angle_gamma   90.00
#
_symmetry.space_group_name_H-M   'P 1'
#
loop_
_entity.id
_entity.type
_entity.pdbx_description
1 polymer ?
#
loop_
_entity_poly.entity_id
_entity_poly.type
_entity_poly.pdbx_seq_one_letter_code
_entity_poly.pdbx_strand_id
1 'polypeptide(L)' 'MHIGRRMAMIRRSLGVSQEWVAKGIVSRSHYSNIENGRYMPAPDVLELIAKKLNVPDKYLIEHNVPDRKLCR' A
#
# COMPACT_ATOMS: atom_id res chain seq x y z
N MET A 1 -3.23 11.75 5.14
CA MET A 1 -4.00 10.64 4.51
C MET A 1 -3.42 9.34 5.01
N HIS A 2 -4.21 8.40 5.53
CA HIS A 2 -3.67 7.11 5.99
C HIS A 2 -3.11 6.34 4.79
N ILE A 3 -1.91 5.75 4.91
CA ILE A 3 -1.24 4.99 3.84
C ILE A 3 -2.14 3.91 3.25
N GLY A 4 -2.93 3.25 4.10
CA GLY A 4 -3.95 2.28 3.68
C GLY A 4 -4.96 2.81 2.65
N ARG A 5 -5.41 4.07 2.77
CA ARG A 5 -6.30 4.65 1.74
C ARG A 5 -5.57 4.86 0.43
N ARG A 6 -4.29 5.24 0.46
CA ARG A 6 -3.46 5.38 -0.74
C ARG A 6 -3.31 4.03 -1.45
N MET A 7 -2.97 2.98 -0.71
CA MET A 7 -2.91 1.60 -1.24
C MET A 7 -4.24 1.17 -1.87
N ALA A 8 -5.36 1.46 -1.21
CA ALA A 8 -6.68 1.13 -1.72
C ALA A 8 -7.00 1.86 -3.04
N MET A 9 -6.59 3.12 -3.20
CA MET A 9 -6.78 3.86 -4.45
C MET A 9 -5.98 3.23 -5.59
N ILE A 10 -4.68 2.98 -5.40
CA ILE A 10 -3.80 2.37 -6.41
C ILE A 10 -4.33 0.98 -6.80
N ARG A 11 -4.68 0.17 -5.81
CA ARG A 11 -5.23 -1.17 -6.03
C ARG A 11 -6.50 -1.12 -6.89
N ARG A 12 -7.42 -0.19 -6.58
CA ARG A 12 -8.66 -0.02 -7.34
C ARG A 12 -8.41 0.51 -8.75
N SER A 13 -7.45 1.41 -8.96
CA SER A 13 -7.09 1.88 -10.30
C SER A 13 -6.48 0.77 -11.18
N LEU A 14 -5.82 -0.21 -10.56
CA LEU A 14 -5.30 -1.40 -11.24
C LEU A 14 -6.35 -2.51 -11.42
N GLY A 15 -7.55 -2.38 -10.84
CA GLY A 15 -8.60 -3.40 -10.92
C GLY A 15 -8.30 -4.71 -10.19
N VAL A 16 -7.31 -4.74 -9.28
CA VAL A 16 -6.90 -5.97 -8.59
C VAL A 16 -7.57 -6.13 -7.22
N SER A 17 -7.72 -7.37 -6.75
CA SER A 17 -8.34 -7.68 -5.46
C SER A 17 -7.36 -7.50 -4.29
N GLN A 18 -7.88 -7.38 -3.07
CA GLN A 18 -7.05 -7.38 -1.85
C GLN A 18 -6.25 -8.68 -1.72
N GLU A 19 -6.86 -9.82 -2.08
CA GLU A 19 -6.22 -11.14 -2.08
C GLU A 19 -4.99 -11.15 -3.01
N TRP A 20 -5.12 -10.56 -4.21
CA TRP A 20 -4.04 -10.54 -5.19
C TRP A 20 -2.82 -9.76 -4.71
N VAL A 21 -3.03 -8.66 -3.98
CA VAL A 21 -1.96 -7.85 -3.40
C VAL A 21 -1.36 -8.54 -2.18
N ALA A 22 -2.20 -9.10 -1.31
CA ALA A 22 -1.77 -9.73 -0.06
C ALA A 22 -0.99 -11.04 -0.29
N LYS A 23 -1.28 -11.77 -1.38
CA LYS A 23 -0.72 -13.09 -1.68
C LYS A 23 0.82 -13.09 -1.60
N GLY A 24 1.35 -13.90 -0.67
CA GLY A 24 2.78 -14.08 -0.44
C GLY A 24 3.44 -13.01 0.43
N ILE A 25 2.67 -12.05 0.97
CA ILE A 25 3.16 -10.96 1.82
C ILE A 25 2.49 -11.02 3.19
N VAL A 26 1.15 -10.94 3.23
CA VAL A 26 0.33 -10.97 4.45
C VAL A 26 -1.00 -11.67 4.18
N SER A 27 -1.80 -11.92 5.22
CA SER A 27 -3.17 -12.40 4.99
C SER A 27 -4.05 -11.30 4.38
N ARG A 28 -5.05 -11.68 3.58
CA ARG A 28 -6.05 -10.76 3.04
C ARG A 28 -6.75 -9.94 4.12
N SER A 29 -7.07 -10.55 5.25
CA SER A 29 -7.68 -9.87 6.40
C SER A 29 -6.75 -8.82 7.01
N HIS A 30 -5.46 -9.13 7.12
CA HIS A 30 -4.45 -8.19 7.58
C HIS A 30 -4.30 -7.01 6.60
N TYR A 31 -4.25 -7.28 5.29
CA TYR A 31 -4.23 -6.25 4.25
C TYR A 31 -5.49 -5.36 4.29
N SER A 32 -6.67 -5.93 4.53
CA SER A 32 -7.91 -5.16 4.72
C SER A 32 -7.82 -4.24 5.95
N ASN A 33 -7.25 -4.70 7.06
CA ASN A 33 -7.04 -3.87 8.25
C ASN A 33 -6.08 -2.71 7.95
N ILE A 34 -5.05 -2.92 7.13
CA ILE A 34 -4.17 -1.85 6.65
C ILE A 34 -4.96 -0.82 5.83
N GLU A 35 -5.71 -1.25 4.80
CA GLU A 35 -6.49 -0.34 3.95
C GLU A 35 -7.49 0.52 4.76
N ASN A 36 -8.07 -0.05 5.81
CA ASN A 36 -9.02 0.62 6.70
C ASN A 36 -8.37 1.46 7.80
N GLY A 37 -7.05 1.52 7.88
CA GLY A 37 -6.32 2.29 8.90
C GLY A 37 -6.36 1.73 10.31
N ARG A 38 -6.63 0.42 10.43
CA ARG A 38 -6.61 -0.31 11.71
C ARG A 38 -5.22 -0.83 12.05
N TYR A 39 -4.31 -0.87 11.09
CA TYR A 39 -2.95 -1.35 11.26
C TYR A 39 -1.98 -0.51 10.42
N MET A 40 -0.85 -0.13 11.04
CA MET A 40 0.27 0.50 10.34
C MET A 40 1.25 -0.60 9.90
N PRO A 41 1.39 -0.86 8.58
CA PRO A 41 2.35 -1.83 8.09
C PRO A 41 3.79 -1.40 8.37
N ALA A 42 4.66 -2.37 8.62
CA ALA A 42 6.09 -2.15 8.73
C ALA A 42 6.70 -1.77 7.36
N PRO A 43 7.87 -1.09 7.32
CA PRO A 43 8.48 -0.63 6.07
C PRO A 43 8.75 -1.73 5.04
N ASP A 44 9.19 -2.90 5.48
CA ASP A 44 9.42 -4.10 4.65
C ASP A 44 8.13 -4.59 3.97
N VAL A 45 7.01 -4.59 4.70
CA VAL A 45 5.69 -4.92 4.15
C VAL A 45 5.26 -3.87 3.12
N LEU A 46 5.54 -2.58 3.36
CA LEU A 46 5.26 -1.51 2.41
C LEU A 46 6.07 -1.65 1.12
N GLU A 47 7.34 -2.05 1.18
CA GLU A 47 8.18 -2.33 0.01
C GLU A 47 7.61 -3.47 -0.85
N LEU A 48 7.25 -4.58 -0.21
CA LEU A 48 6.68 -5.73 -0.93
C LEU A 48 5.35 -5.37 -1.60
N ILE A 49 4.52 -4.57 -0.92
CA ILE A 49 3.25 -4.10 -1.47
C ILE A 49 3.47 -3.10 -2.60
N ALA A 50 4.44 -2.18 -2.48
CA ALA A 50 4.77 -1.22 -3.52
C ALA A 50 5.18 -1.93 -4.83
N LYS A 51 6.04 -2.94 -4.73
CA LYS A 51 6.43 -3.82 -5.84
C LYS A 51 5.21 -4.50 -6.47
N LYS A 52 4.31 -5.04 -5.63
CA LYS A 52 3.07 -5.68 -6.11
C LYS A 52 2.13 -4.72 -6.82
N LEU A 53 2.03 -3.49 -6.33
CA LEU A 53 1.21 -2.43 -6.92
C LEU A 53 1.90 -1.66 -8.04
N ASN A 54 3.13 -2.06 -8.41
CA ASN A 54 3.94 -1.42 -9.45
C ASN A 54 4.11 0.10 -9.23
N VAL A 55 4.42 0.50 -8.00
CA VAL A 55 4.74 1.88 -7.61
C VAL A 55 6.10 1.95 -6.93
N PRO A 56 6.79 3.10 -6.95
CA PRO A 56 8.06 3.25 -6.23
C PRO A 56 7.88 3.00 -4.73
N ASP A 57 8.80 2.26 -4.11
CA ASP A 57 8.74 1.92 -2.67
C ASP A 57 8.60 3.18 -1.80
N LYS A 58 9.36 4.24 -2.13
CA LYS A 58 9.30 5.55 -1.47
C LYS A 58 7.91 6.17 -1.47
N TYR A 59 7.09 5.88 -2.50
CA TYR A 59 5.72 6.40 -2.59
C TYR A 59 4.82 5.87 -1.46
N LEU A 60 5.11 4.67 -0.94
CA LEU A 60 4.38 4.10 0.18
C LEU A 60 5.10 4.31 1.53
N ILE A 61 6.43 4.25 1.56
CA ILE A 61 7.23 4.43 2.79
C ILE A 61 7.15 5.89 3.27
N GLU A 62 7.38 6.86 2.38
CA GLU A 62 7.40 8.29 2.73
C GLU A 62 6.00 8.93 2.72
N HIS A 63 5.02 8.23 3.27
CA HIS A 63 3.60 8.63 3.20
C HIS A 63 3.22 9.85 4.04
N ASN A 64 4.14 10.33 4.87
CA ASN A 64 4.00 11.59 5.62
C ASN A 64 4.36 12.82 4.78
N VAL A 65 4.94 12.62 3.59
CA VAL A 65 5.28 13.70 2.65
C VAL A 65 4.12 13.91 1.66
N PRO A 66 3.78 15.16 1.31
CA PRO A 66 2.77 15.41 0.29
C PRO A 66 3.12 14.77 -1.07
N ASP A 67 2.12 14.19 -1.74
CA ASP A 67 2.28 13.46 -3.02
C ASP A 67 3.05 14.24 -4.09
N ARG A 68 2.90 15.57 -4.10
CA ARG A 68 3.60 16.50 -5.01
C ARG A 68 5.13 16.41 -4.95
N LYS A 69 5.70 15.87 -3.87
CA LYS A 69 7.16 15.72 -3.68
C LYS A 69 7.67 14.29 -3.92
N LEU A 70 6.77 13.31 -4.07
CA LEU A 70 7.15 11.90 -4.22
C LEU A 70 7.41 11.51 -5.70
N CYS A 71 6.99 12.36 -6.64
CA CYS A 71 7.15 12.16 -8.09
C CYS A 71 8.44 12.80 -8.67
N ARG A 72 9.52 12.89 -7.88
CA ARG A 72 10.83 13.36 -8.35
C ARG A 72 11.88 12.26 -8.27
#